data_AF-A0A929DH90-F1
#
_entry.id   AF-A0A929DH90-F1
#
_cell.length_a   1.000
_cell.length_b   1.000
_cell.length_c   1.000
_cell.angle_alpha   90.00
_cell.angle_beta   90.00
_cell.angle_gamma   90.00
#
_symmetry.space_group_name_H-M   'P 1'
#
loop_
_entity.id
_entity.type
_entity.pdbx_description
1 polymer ?
#
loop_
_entity_poly.entity_id
_entity_poly.type
_entity_poly.pdbx_seq_one_letter_code
_entity_poly.pdbx_strand_id
1 'polypeptide(L)'
;MEDSLEIEGCKKTPEINFNAKSGILRLKGKSIPENATRIYEPIVKWLQDYIECAAEETNLHIELEYFNTASSIWIARIVKVLSQIDDREKLLFIHLYFDIEDFEEMEEEDFKEAIIPATNAFPETKVSIGVKIYGLNSDGIILNEKMVLF
;
A
#
# COMPACT_ATOMS: atom_id res chain seq x y z
N MET A 1 5.80 18.68 -8.96
CA MET A 1 5.24 17.77 -7.97
C MET A 1 5.56 18.29 -6.58
N GLU A 2 4.67 18.08 -5.61
CA GLU A 2 4.92 18.38 -4.19
C GLU A 2 5.81 17.29 -3.57
N ASP A 3 6.70 17.67 -2.64
CA ASP A 3 7.63 16.73 -1.99
C ASP A 3 6.94 15.74 -1.05
N SER A 4 5.76 16.11 -0.52
CA SER A 4 4.98 15.29 0.39
C SER A 4 3.48 15.51 0.22
N LEU A 5 2.68 14.55 0.69
CA LEU A 5 1.23 14.65 0.85
C LEU A 5 0.86 14.18 2.26
N GLU A 6 0.19 15.04 3.01
CA GLU A 6 -0.25 14.75 4.38
C GLU A 6 -1.75 15.00 4.49
N ILE A 7 -2.49 13.98 4.92
CA ILE A 7 -3.93 14.06 5.19
C ILE A 7 -4.17 13.46 6.58
N GLU A 8 -4.71 14.28 7.50
CA GLU A 8 -5.06 13.80 8.83
C GLU A 8 -6.17 12.74 8.76
N GLY A 9 -5.95 11.63 9.48
CA GLY A 9 -6.92 10.58 9.65
C GLY A 9 -8.02 10.93 10.66
N CYS A 10 -9.08 10.14 10.67
CA CYS A 10 -10.10 10.21 11.72
C CYS A 10 -10.63 8.81 12.06
N LYS A 11 -11.67 8.72 12.89
CA LYS A 11 -12.31 7.44 13.26
C LYS A 11 -12.79 6.59 12.07
N LYS A 12 -12.98 7.20 10.90
CA LYS A 12 -13.47 6.52 9.68
C LYS A 12 -12.55 6.65 8.46
N THR A 13 -11.51 7.49 8.51
CA THR A 13 -10.65 7.77 7.36
C THR A 13 -9.19 7.56 7.72
N PRO A 14 -8.37 7.06 6.79
CA PRO A 14 -6.97 6.79 7.08
C PRO A 14 -6.21 8.11 7.21
N GLU A 15 -5.18 8.09 8.04
CA GLU A 15 -4.07 9.05 7.95
C GLU A 15 -3.25 8.72 6.71
N ILE A 16 -2.87 9.74 5.93
CA ILE A 16 -2.03 9.61 4.75
C ILE A 16 -0.76 10.41 4.98
N ASN A 17 0.39 9.77 4.87
CA ASN A 17 1.69 10.41 4.96
C ASN A 17 2.59 9.88 3.85
N PHE A 18 2.71 10.65 2.78
CA PHE A 18 3.54 10.31 1.62
C PHE A 18 4.72 11.27 1.54
N ASN A 19 5.91 10.72 1.31
CA ASN A 19 7.13 11.47 1.13
C ASN A 19 7.84 10.99 -0.13
N ALA A 20 7.92 11.85 -1.13
CA ALA A 20 8.49 11.51 -2.42
C ALA A 20 10.00 11.31 -2.37
N LYS A 21 10.70 12.05 -1.50
CA LYS A 21 12.17 11.99 -1.40
C LYS A 21 12.65 10.70 -0.77
N SER A 22 11.96 10.23 0.27
CA SER A 22 12.30 8.97 0.92
C SER A 22 11.63 7.76 0.26
N GLY A 23 10.65 7.97 -0.62
CA GLY A 23 9.85 6.90 -1.22
C GLY A 23 8.87 6.23 -0.25
N ILE A 24 8.70 6.77 0.97
CA ILE A 24 7.81 6.20 1.98
C ILE A 24 6.38 6.74 1.78
N LEU A 25 5.44 5.83 1.52
CA LEU A 25 4.02 6.14 1.29
C LEU A 25 3.17 5.38 2.29
N ARG A 26 2.66 6.02 3.33
CA ARG A 26 1.92 5.35 4.42
C ARG A 26 0.43 5.71 4.42
N LEU A 27 -0.41 4.68 4.54
CA LEU A 27 -1.83 4.77 4.88
C LEU A 27 -2.05 4.07 6.21
N LYS A 28 -2.62 4.75 7.22
CA LYS A 28 -2.75 4.22 8.58
C LYS A 28 -4.13 4.41 9.19
N GLY A 29 -4.61 3.44 9.96
CA GLY A 29 -5.83 3.54 10.77
C GLY A 29 -7.03 2.83 10.12
N LYS A 30 -8.18 3.50 10.03
CA LYS A 30 -9.42 2.91 9.49
C LYS A 30 -9.80 3.56 8.17
N SER A 31 -10.26 2.77 7.20
CA SER A 31 -10.74 3.28 5.93
C SER A 31 -12.16 2.81 5.62
N ILE A 32 -13.11 3.42 6.32
CA ILE A 32 -14.55 3.22 6.16
C ILE A 32 -15.29 4.55 5.89
N PRO A 33 -14.80 5.38 4.93
CA PRO A 33 -15.43 6.65 4.63
C PRO A 33 -16.83 6.46 4.02
N GLU A 34 -17.72 7.40 4.31
CA GLU A 34 -19.02 7.51 3.63
C GLU A 34 -18.85 7.92 2.15
N ASN A 35 -17.78 8.67 1.85
CA ASN A 35 -17.41 9.06 0.50
C ASN A 35 -15.91 8.80 0.27
N ALA A 36 -15.58 7.59 -0.20
CA ALA A 36 -14.20 7.18 -0.48
C ALA A 36 -13.56 8.03 -1.58
N THR A 37 -14.33 8.42 -2.62
CA THR A 37 -13.83 9.23 -3.74
C THR A 37 -13.21 10.54 -3.26
N ARG A 38 -13.87 11.24 -2.34
CA ARG A 38 -13.37 12.51 -1.79
C ARG A 38 -12.02 12.37 -1.08
N ILE A 39 -11.73 11.21 -0.50
CA ILE A 39 -10.48 10.94 0.20
C ILE A 39 -9.40 10.50 -0.80
N TYR A 40 -9.72 9.57 -1.69
CA TYR A 40 -8.71 8.86 -2.48
C TYR A 40 -8.40 9.46 -3.86
N GLU A 41 -9.32 10.22 -4.46
CA GLU A 41 -9.06 10.90 -5.73
C GLU A 41 -7.84 11.86 -5.68
N PRO A 42 -7.68 12.75 -4.68
CA PRO A 42 -6.49 13.58 -4.58
C PRO A 42 -5.20 12.77 -4.34
N ILE A 43 -5.30 11.65 -3.61
CA ILE A 43 -4.16 10.75 -3.34
C ILE A 43 -3.68 10.10 -4.65
N VAL A 44 -4.62 9.55 -5.44
CA VAL A 44 -4.31 8.95 -6.74
C VAL A 44 -3.70 9.98 -7.69
N LYS A 45 -4.22 11.21 -7.70
CA LYS A 45 -3.66 12.30 -8.52
C LYS A 45 -2.22 12.63 -8.12
N TRP A 46 -1.93 12.72 -6.81
CA TRP A 46 -0.57 12.95 -6.34
C TRP A 46 0.38 11.80 -6.76
N LEU A 47 -0.10 10.55 -6.70
CA LEU A 47 0.68 9.39 -7.11
C LEU A 47 0.97 9.36 -8.61
N GLN A 48 0.06 9.88 -9.45
CA GLN A 48 0.31 10.02 -10.88
C GLN A 48 1.46 10.97 -11.17
N ASP A 49 1.62 12.04 -10.38
CA ASP A 49 2.79 12.91 -10.50
C ASP A 49 4.06 12.24 -9.91
N TYR A 50 3.92 11.46 -8.83
CA TYR A 50 5.01 10.73 -8.18
C TYR A 50 5.73 9.74 -9.09
N ILE A 51 4.98 8.94 -9.85
CA ILE A 51 5.59 7.87 -10.67
C ILE A 51 6.52 8.39 -11.77
N GLU A 52 6.34 9.65 -12.21
CA GLU A 52 7.21 10.29 -13.21
C GLU A 52 8.63 10.57 -12.69
N CYS A 53 8.79 10.69 -11.37
CA CYS A 53 10.08 10.92 -10.71
C CYS A 53 10.20 10.13 -9.39
N ALA A 54 9.71 8.90 -9.38
CA ALA A 54 9.69 8.03 -8.21
C ALA A 54 11.08 7.85 -7.59
N ALA A 55 11.14 7.63 -6.28
CA ALA A 55 12.37 7.24 -5.61
C ALA A 55 12.90 5.89 -6.13
N GLU A 56 14.19 5.63 -5.92
CA GLU A 56 14.82 4.34 -6.24
C GLU A 56 14.07 3.16 -5.61
N GLU A 57 13.62 3.35 -4.36
CA GLU A 57 12.80 2.39 -3.64
C GLU A 57 11.53 3.10 -3.15
N THR A 58 10.39 2.65 -3.64
CA THR A 58 9.07 3.07 -3.19
C THR A 58 8.50 2.04 -2.22
N ASN A 59 8.19 2.46 -1.00
CA ASN A 59 7.64 1.61 0.05
C ASN A 59 6.21 2.07 0.39
N LEU A 60 5.21 1.33 -0.10
CA LEU A 60 3.80 1.54 0.20
C LEU A 60 3.41 0.76 1.47
N HIS A 61 3.19 1.47 2.57
CA HIS A 61 2.72 0.91 3.84
C HIS A 61 1.20 1.00 3.96
N ILE A 62 0.53 -0.15 4.06
CA ILE A 62 -0.91 -0.27 4.24
C ILE A 62 -1.17 -0.77 5.68
N GLU A 63 -1.15 0.15 6.63
CA GLU A 63 -1.36 -0.07 8.06
C GLU A 63 -2.84 0.14 8.42
N LEU A 64 -3.75 -0.57 7.74
CA LEU A 64 -5.19 -0.41 7.92
C LEU A 64 -5.78 -1.50 8.81
N GLU A 65 -6.40 -1.11 9.92
CA GLU A 65 -7.12 -2.01 10.84
C GLU A 65 -8.38 -2.60 10.19
N TYR A 66 -9.13 -1.75 9.48
CA TYR A 66 -10.37 -2.11 8.79
C TYR A 66 -10.56 -1.22 7.57
N PHE A 67 -10.99 -1.80 6.47
CA PHE A 67 -11.41 -1.06 5.29
C PHE A 67 -12.66 -1.69 4.67
N ASN A 68 -13.54 -0.86 4.11
CA ASN A 68 -14.74 -1.35 3.42
C ASN A 68 -14.47 -1.63 1.93
N THR A 69 -15.47 -2.17 1.23
CA THR A 69 -15.40 -2.47 -0.20
C THR A 69 -15.09 -1.25 -1.07
N ALA A 70 -15.58 -0.06 -0.71
CA ALA A 70 -15.27 1.15 -1.47
C ALA A 70 -13.78 1.49 -1.36
N SER A 71 -13.21 1.40 -0.16
CA SER A 71 -11.80 1.63 0.09
C SER A 71 -10.89 0.58 -0.56
N SER A 72 -11.29 -0.69 -0.61
CA SER A 72 -10.48 -1.73 -1.28
C SER A 72 -10.29 -1.46 -2.77
N ILE A 73 -11.32 -0.94 -3.45
CA ILE A 73 -11.24 -0.52 -4.86
C ILE A 73 -10.20 0.61 -5.03
N TRP A 74 -10.17 1.58 -4.12
CA TRP A 74 -9.23 2.68 -4.18
C TRP A 74 -7.79 2.27 -3.84
N ILE A 75 -7.61 1.37 -2.89
CA ILE A 75 -6.30 0.80 -2.56
C ILE A 75 -5.75 0.02 -3.76
N ALA A 76 -6.57 -0.81 -4.41
CA ALA A 76 -6.17 -1.48 -5.65
C ALA A 76 -5.78 -0.49 -6.75
N ARG A 77 -6.47 0.66 -6.83
CA ARG A 77 -6.12 1.74 -7.77
C ARG A 77 -4.79 2.42 -7.42
N ILE A 78 -4.48 2.63 -6.13
CA ILE A 78 -3.18 3.14 -5.67
C ILE A 78 -2.06 2.21 -6.13
N VAL A 79 -2.19 0.91 -5.86
CA VAL A 79 -1.20 -0.10 -6.24
C VAL A 79 -1.01 -0.12 -7.77
N LYS A 80 -2.12 -0.06 -8.52
CA LYS A 80 -2.07 -0.01 -9.99
C LYS A 80 -1.36 1.23 -10.53
N VAL A 81 -1.49 2.40 -9.89
CA VAL A 81 -0.74 3.59 -10.31
C VAL A 81 0.74 3.41 -10.01
N LEU A 82 1.10 2.96 -8.82
CA LEU A 82 2.50 2.74 -8.45
C LEU A 82 3.19 1.67 -9.30
N SER A 83 2.46 0.66 -9.77
CA SER A 83 3.02 -0.35 -10.68
C SER A 83 3.36 0.21 -12.07
N GLN A 84 2.94 1.43 -12.40
CA GLN A 84 3.28 2.13 -13.65
C GLN A 84 4.62 2.88 -13.59
N ILE A 85 5.38 2.78 -12.49
CA ILE A 85 6.77 3.25 -12.45
C ILE A 85 7.54 2.64 -13.61
N ASP A 86 8.02 3.48 -14.52
CA ASP A 86 8.57 3.06 -15.81
C ASP A 86 10.09 2.85 -15.79
N ASP A 87 10.57 2.11 -14.79
CA ASP A 87 12.00 1.88 -14.58
C ASP A 87 12.25 0.51 -13.95
N ARG A 88 13.12 -0.31 -14.57
CA ARG A 88 13.45 -1.67 -14.11
C ARG A 88 14.47 -1.70 -12.99
N GLU A 89 15.22 -0.62 -12.77
CA GLU A 89 16.19 -0.53 -11.69
C GLU A 89 15.52 -0.11 -10.37
N LYS A 90 14.31 0.46 -10.45
CA LYS A 90 13.52 0.86 -9.29
C LYS A 90 12.74 -0.31 -8.69
N LEU A 91 12.51 -0.18 -7.39
CA LEU A 91 11.78 -1.16 -6.58
C LEU A 91 10.49 -0.56 -6.04
N LEU A 92 9.42 -1.35 -6.08
CA LEU A 92 8.17 -1.07 -5.37
C LEU A 92 7.92 -2.18 -4.35
N PHE A 93 7.96 -1.84 -3.07
CA PHE A 93 7.53 -2.72 -1.98
C PHE A 93 6.14 -2.33 -1.49
N ILE A 94 5.28 -3.34 -1.35
CA ILE A 94 3.98 -3.21 -0.68
C ILE A 94 4.08 -3.90 0.68
N HIS A 95 3.80 -3.15 1.75
CA HIS A 95 3.89 -3.61 3.13
C HIS A 95 2.48 -3.77 3.69
N LEU A 96 2.12 -5.00 4.05
CA LEU A 96 0.83 -5.36 4.64
C LEU A 96 1.02 -5.77 6.10
N TYR A 97 0.09 -5.37 6.95
CA TYR A 97 0.16 -5.56 8.39
C TYR A 97 -1.10 -6.25 8.88
N PHE A 98 -0.94 -7.35 9.61
CA PHE A 98 -2.01 -8.16 10.18
C PHE A 98 -1.78 -8.38 11.67
N ASP A 99 -2.84 -8.67 12.41
CA ASP A 99 -2.69 -9.23 13.76
C ASP A 99 -1.96 -10.59 13.66
N ILE A 100 -1.19 -10.93 14.69
CA ILE A 100 -0.42 -12.18 14.73
C ILE A 100 -1.33 -13.40 14.66
N GLU A 101 -2.53 -13.34 15.25
CA GLU A 101 -3.51 -14.42 15.19
C GLU A 101 -3.94 -14.67 13.72
N ASP A 102 -4.32 -13.61 13.00
CA ASP A 102 -4.67 -13.69 11.58
C ASP A 102 -3.49 -14.15 10.72
N PHE A 103 -2.28 -13.63 10.98
CA PHE A 103 -1.08 -13.96 10.22
C PHE A 103 -0.68 -15.45 10.36
N GLU A 104 -0.84 -16.02 11.55
CA GLU A 104 -0.52 -17.43 11.81
C GLU A 104 -1.54 -18.39 11.18
N GLU A 105 -2.78 -17.95 10.99
CA GLU A 105 -3.83 -18.70 10.30
C GLU A 105 -3.76 -18.64 8.77
N MET A 106 -3.06 -17.65 8.20
CA MET A 106 -2.89 -17.53 6.75
C MET A 106 -1.99 -18.66 6.19
N GLU A 107 -2.48 -19.36 5.19
CA GLU A 107 -1.72 -20.35 4.42
C GLU A 107 -0.90 -19.67 3.30
N GLU A 108 0.10 -20.37 2.74
CA GLU A 108 0.95 -19.84 1.64
C GLU A 108 0.12 -19.29 0.47
N GLU A 109 -0.99 -19.95 0.15
CA GLU A 109 -1.89 -19.57 -0.93
C GLU A 109 -2.70 -18.31 -0.58
N ASP A 110 -3.10 -18.12 0.68
CA ASP A 110 -3.80 -16.92 1.14
C ASP A 110 -2.89 -15.69 1.06
N PHE A 111 -1.60 -15.85 1.32
CA PHE A 111 -0.63 -14.78 1.09
C PHE A 111 -0.58 -14.42 -0.40
N LYS A 112 -0.55 -15.40 -1.30
CA LYS A 112 -0.60 -15.12 -2.75
C LYS A 112 -1.90 -14.41 -3.13
N GLU A 113 -3.05 -14.85 -2.61
CA GLU A 113 -4.36 -14.23 -2.88
C GLU A 113 -4.49 -12.81 -2.34
N ALA A 114 -3.97 -12.52 -1.14
CA ALA A 114 -3.89 -11.17 -0.61
C ALA A 114 -3.06 -10.24 -1.52
N ILE A 115 -2.15 -10.82 -2.30
CA ILE A 115 -1.29 -10.13 -3.26
C ILE A 115 -1.93 -10.09 -4.67
N ILE A 116 -2.94 -10.93 -4.99
CA ILE A 116 -3.58 -10.98 -6.32
C ILE A 116 -4.16 -9.62 -6.81
N PRO A 117 -4.77 -8.78 -5.95
CA PRO A 117 -5.18 -7.44 -6.37
C PRO A 117 -4.01 -6.58 -6.85
N ALA A 118 -2.81 -6.79 -6.32
CA ALA A 118 -1.57 -6.20 -6.83
C ALA A 118 -1.09 -6.92 -8.10
N THR A 119 -1.20 -8.26 -8.17
CA THR A 119 -0.62 -9.04 -9.28
C THR A 119 -1.35 -9.02 -10.61
N ASN A 120 -2.66 -8.79 -10.60
CA ASN A 120 -3.42 -8.60 -11.84
C ASN A 120 -3.02 -7.32 -12.61
N ALA A 121 -2.19 -6.45 -12.03
CA ALA A 121 -1.60 -5.29 -12.69
C ALA A 121 -0.30 -5.60 -13.47
N PHE A 122 0.27 -6.81 -13.36
CA PHE A 122 1.68 -7.09 -13.71
C PHE A 122 2.05 -7.49 -15.15
N PRO A 123 1.17 -7.78 -16.13
CA PRO A 123 1.68 -8.31 -17.40
C PRO A 123 2.55 -7.31 -18.20
N GLU A 124 2.56 -6.01 -17.85
CA GLU A 124 3.31 -4.97 -18.58
C GLU A 124 4.16 -4.03 -17.71
N THR A 125 4.37 -4.32 -16.42
CA THR A 125 5.08 -3.41 -15.50
C THR A 125 6.60 -3.49 -15.69
N LYS A 126 7.29 -2.36 -15.66
CA LYS A 126 8.77 -2.31 -15.72
C LYS A 126 9.43 -2.36 -14.35
N VAL A 127 8.82 -1.76 -13.33
CA VAL A 127 9.31 -1.80 -11.94
C VAL A 127 9.33 -3.21 -11.36
N SER A 128 10.35 -3.53 -10.56
CA SER A 128 10.39 -4.78 -9.78
C SER A 128 9.56 -4.65 -8.51
N ILE A 129 8.72 -5.65 -8.22
CA ILE A 129 7.70 -5.55 -7.17
C ILE A 129 7.92 -6.63 -6.12
N GLY A 130 7.94 -6.21 -4.85
CA GLY A 130 7.94 -7.12 -3.71
C GLY A 130 6.77 -6.84 -2.79
N VAL A 131 6.27 -7.87 -2.12
CA VAL A 131 5.32 -7.72 -1.02
C VAL A 131 5.93 -8.24 0.27
N LYS A 132 5.85 -7.43 1.32
CA LYS A 132 6.25 -7.78 2.69
C LYS A 132 5.01 -7.81 3.57
N ILE A 133 4.86 -8.88 4.34
CA ILE A 133 3.69 -9.12 5.19
C ILE A 133 4.19 -9.29 6.61
N TYR A 134 3.60 -8.55 7.53
CA TYR A 134 4.02 -8.46 8.92
C TYR A 134 2.89 -8.94 9.85
N GLY A 135 3.22 -9.84 10.77
CA GLY A 135 2.36 -10.22 11.89
C GLY A 135 2.71 -9.40 13.13
N LEU A 136 1.73 -8.67 13.65
CA LEU A 136 1.87 -7.72 14.76
C LEU A 136 1.22 -8.27 16.04
N ASN A 137 1.79 -7.99 17.20
CA ASN A 137 1.06 -8.16 18.45
C ASN A 137 0.12 -6.97 18.73
N SER A 138 -0.63 -7.05 19.83
CA SER A 138 -1.58 -6.01 20.27
C SER A 138 -0.94 -4.65 20.59
N ASP A 139 0.38 -4.59 20.81
CA ASP A 139 1.14 -3.35 21.01
C ASP A 139 1.67 -2.75 19.68
N GLY A 140 1.38 -3.40 18.54
CA GLY A 140 1.88 -3.00 17.22
C GLY A 140 3.34 -3.37 16.97
N ILE A 141 3.90 -4.32 17.74
CA ILE A 141 5.26 -4.83 17.56
C ILE A 141 5.23 -5.96 16.52
N ILE A 142 6.09 -5.86 15.52
CA ILE A 142 6.30 -6.93 14.52
C ILE A 142 6.91 -8.14 15.23
N LEU A 143 6.20 -9.27 15.20
CA LEU A 143 6.67 -10.54 15.72
C LEU A 143 7.18 -11.45 14.60
N ASN A 144 6.52 -11.44 13.44
CA ASN A 144 6.85 -12.25 12.28
C ASN A 144 6.81 -11.43 10.98
N GLU A 145 7.58 -11.86 9.99
CA GLU A 145 7.54 -11.31 8.64
C GLU A 145 7.65 -12.41 7.57
N LYS A 146 7.02 -12.17 6.42
CA LYS A 146 7.15 -12.96 5.19
C LYS A 146 7.34 -12.02 4.01
N MET A 147 8.07 -12.46 3.00
CA MET A 147 8.32 -11.69 1.79
C MET A 147 8.12 -12.54 0.54
N VAL A 148 7.46 -11.95 -0.45
CA VAL A 148 7.22 -12.55 -1.78
C VAL A 148 7.71 -11.58 -2.84
N LEU A 149 8.46 -12.08 -3.82
CA LEU A 149 9.01 -11.31 -4.95
C LEU A 149 8.29 -11.69 -6.25
N PHE A 150 8.06 -10.71 -7.12
CA PHE A 150 7.40 -10.86 -8.42
C PHE A 150 8.26 -10.30 -9.55
#